data_AF-A0A7Y3CC03-F1
#
_entry.id   AF-A0A7Y3CC03-F1
#
_cell.length_a   1.000
_cell.length_b   1.000
_cell.length_c   1.000
_cell.angle_alpha   90.00
_cell.angle_beta   90.00
_cell.angle_gamma   90.00
#
_symmetry.space_group_name_H-M   'P 1'
#
loop_
_entity.id
_entity.type
_entity.pdbx_description
1 polymer ?
#
loop_
_entity_poly.entity_id
_entity_poly.type
_entity_poly.pdbx_seq_one_letter_code
_entity_poly.pdbx_strand_id
1 'polypeptide(L)'
;MKQILTLFFLLHLSISYGQKNIYQSDKFEALSENHKILAIIPFFTNLDLKEGLNGNDLKSLEEREGYAVQDALETYFGRGKRRKKFSVDFQNTKNTNAILAQSNITYANIDTYTIKQLSEVLDVDGIVSGNLDLNILLSEGIPSNFSFIDYILGDANYGRIGIKVSDGETGKLLWKYEKEINKKSGRNTTDLIESMMKKATRKFPYDKER
;
A
#
# COMPACT_ATOMS: atom_id res chain seq x y z
N MET A 1 -10.39 -52.21 14.71
CA MET A 1 -9.47 -51.11 15.10
C MET A 1 -8.71 -50.49 13.94
N LYS A 2 -8.20 -51.25 12.95
CA LYS A 2 -7.49 -50.69 11.78
C LYS A 2 -8.31 -49.74 10.90
N GLN A 3 -9.62 -50.01 10.71
CA GLN A 3 -10.49 -49.18 9.88
C GLN A 3 -10.89 -47.83 10.52
N ILE A 4 -10.87 -47.74 11.86
CA ILE A 4 -11.15 -46.49 12.58
C ILE A 4 -9.91 -45.56 12.54
N LEU A 5 -8.70 -46.13 12.53
CA LEU A 5 -7.47 -45.35 12.33
C LEU A 5 -7.37 -44.74 10.92
N THR A 6 -7.90 -45.42 9.91
CA THR A 6 -7.87 -44.90 8.53
C THR A 6 -8.81 -43.70 8.34
N LEU A 7 -9.92 -43.66 9.08
CA LEU A 7 -10.90 -42.57 9.03
C LEU A 7 -10.36 -41.28 9.70
N PHE A 8 -9.53 -41.41 10.74
CA PHE A 8 -8.87 -40.26 11.38
C PHE A 8 -7.75 -39.63 10.53
N PHE A 9 -7.14 -40.40 9.62
CA PHE A 9 -6.08 -39.88 8.74
C PHE A 9 -6.64 -39.08 7.56
N LEU A 10 -7.89 -39.35 7.14
CA LEU A 10 -8.55 -38.67 6.02
C LEU A 10 -9.15 -37.29 6.38
N LEU A 11 -9.26 -36.95 7.66
CA LEU A 11 -9.88 -35.70 8.12
C LEU A 11 -8.91 -34.50 8.26
N HIS A 12 -7.61 -34.68 7.98
CA HIS A 12 -6.60 -33.63 8.14
C HIS A 12 -6.24 -32.86 6.87
N LEU A 13 -6.93 -33.07 5.74
CA LEU A 13 -6.82 -32.22 4.55
C LEU A 13 -7.72 -30.97 4.66
N SER A 14 -7.63 -30.27 5.77
CA SER A 14 -8.04 -28.86 5.82
C SER A 14 -6.97 -28.06 5.09
N ILE A 15 -7.11 -27.92 3.77
CA ILE A 15 -6.34 -26.96 3.00
C ILE A 15 -6.74 -25.58 3.54
N SER A 16 -5.95 -25.03 4.45
CA SER A 16 -6.05 -23.64 4.87
C SER A 16 -5.81 -22.78 3.63
N TYR A 17 -6.88 -22.39 2.95
CA TYR A 17 -6.86 -21.34 1.94
C TYR A 17 -6.58 -20.02 2.66
N GLY A 18 -5.30 -19.73 2.90
CA GLY A 18 -4.88 -18.42 3.35
C GLY A 18 -5.33 -17.37 2.32
N GLN A 19 -6.01 -16.33 2.78
CA GLN A 19 -6.40 -15.20 1.95
C GLN A 19 -5.16 -14.69 1.20
N LYS A 20 -5.18 -14.76 -0.14
CA LYS A 20 -4.10 -14.24 -0.96
C LYS A 20 -4.16 -12.73 -0.85
N ASN A 21 -3.35 -12.17 0.05
CA ASN A 21 -3.20 -10.73 0.23
C ASN A 21 -2.63 -10.03 -1.02
N ILE A 22 -2.16 -10.80 -2.01
CA ILE A 22 -1.55 -10.31 -3.24
C ILE A 22 -2.38 -10.79 -4.43
N TYR A 23 -2.73 -9.85 -5.29
CA TYR A 23 -3.25 -10.06 -6.63
C TYR A 23 -2.21 -9.60 -7.66
N GLN A 24 -2.03 -10.40 -8.70
CA GLN A 24 -1.29 -10.02 -9.91
C GLN A 24 -2.17 -10.37 -11.11
N SER A 25 -2.29 -9.46 -12.07
CA SER A 25 -3.02 -9.71 -13.31
C SER A 25 -2.31 -10.74 -14.17
N ASP A 26 -3.07 -11.64 -14.80
CA ASP A 26 -2.54 -12.58 -15.80
C ASP A 26 -2.00 -11.87 -17.06
N LYS A 27 -2.40 -10.60 -17.27
CA LYS A 27 -1.93 -9.75 -18.37
C LYS A 27 -0.76 -8.86 -17.98
N PHE A 28 -0.17 -9.06 -16.79
CA PHE A 28 0.91 -8.22 -16.29
C PHE A 28 2.03 -8.07 -17.32
N GLU A 29 2.63 -9.18 -17.76
CA GLU A 29 3.78 -9.17 -18.68
C GLU A 29 3.50 -8.38 -19.96
N ALA A 30 2.33 -8.62 -20.57
CA ALA A 30 1.94 -7.95 -21.82
C ALA A 30 1.65 -6.46 -21.65
N LEU A 31 1.09 -6.05 -20.50
CA LEU A 31 0.75 -4.65 -20.25
C LEU A 31 1.95 -3.85 -19.74
N SER A 32 2.88 -4.47 -19.02
CA SER A 32 4.02 -3.77 -18.41
C SER A 32 5.33 -3.91 -19.18
N GLU A 33 5.34 -4.59 -20.34
CA GLU A 33 6.56 -4.92 -21.11
C GLU A 33 7.46 -3.70 -21.35
N ASN A 34 6.84 -2.56 -21.67
CA ASN A 34 7.53 -1.33 -22.04
C ASN A 34 7.57 -0.28 -20.91
N HIS A 35 7.10 -0.61 -19.71
CA HIS A 35 7.10 0.33 -18.59
C HIS A 35 8.54 0.68 -18.19
N LYS A 36 8.79 1.98 -18.04
CA LYS A 36 10.06 2.55 -17.61
C LYS A 36 9.92 3.38 -16.35
N ILE A 37 8.82 4.10 -16.18
CA ILE A 37 8.60 5.00 -15.04
C ILE A 37 7.19 4.85 -14.48
N LEU A 38 7.09 4.75 -13.16
CA LEU A 38 5.82 4.80 -12.43
C LEU A 38 5.77 6.04 -11.53
N ALA A 39 4.61 6.69 -11.43
CA ALA A 39 4.39 7.71 -10.40
C ALA A 39 3.71 7.11 -9.17
N ILE A 40 4.00 7.65 -8.00
CA ILE A 40 3.29 7.32 -6.75
C ILE A 40 2.44 8.54 -6.43
N ILE A 41 1.12 8.38 -6.37
CA ILE A 41 0.21 9.48 -5.98
C ILE A 41 -0.07 9.44 -4.48
N PRO A 42 -0.55 10.55 -3.87
CA PRO A 42 -0.97 10.57 -2.48
C PRO A 42 -1.99 9.48 -2.19
N PHE A 43 -1.85 8.79 -1.06
CA PHE A 43 -2.75 7.69 -0.70
C PHE A 43 -4.06 8.24 -0.17
N PHE A 44 -5.17 7.61 -0.55
CA PHE A 44 -6.49 7.94 -0.02
C PHE A 44 -6.58 7.43 1.42
N THR A 45 -6.66 8.35 2.37
CA THR A 45 -6.63 8.05 3.79
C THR A 45 -7.98 8.32 4.39
N ASN A 46 -8.43 7.41 5.23
CA ASN A 46 -9.61 7.53 6.06
C ASN A 46 -9.16 7.39 7.53
N LEU A 47 -9.43 8.41 8.33
CA LEU A 47 -9.05 8.46 9.75
C LEU A 47 -10.28 8.30 10.64
N ASP A 48 -10.33 7.18 11.36
CA ASP A 48 -11.33 6.90 12.41
C ASP A 48 -10.70 7.05 13.80
N LEU A 49 -10.40 8.30 14.16
CA LEU A 49 -9.78 8.64 15.44
C LEU A 49 -10.82 8.59 16.58
N LYS A 50 -10.45 7.98 17.70
CA LYS A 50 -11.32 7.90 18.89
C LYS A 50 -11.65 9.27 19.50
N GLU A 51 -10.78 10.26 19.29
CA GLU A 51 -10.97 11.63 19.78
C GLU A 51 -11.73 12.43 18.71
N GLY A 52 -12.87 13.00 19.10
CA GLY A 52 -13.76 13.74 18.20
C GLY A 52 -13.15 15.06 17.74
N LEU A 53 -12.37 15.01 16.66
CA LEU A 53 -11.87 16.19 15.97
C LEU A 53 -12.95 16.80 15.08
N ASN A 54 -12.84 18.11 14.81
CA ASN A 54 -13.70 18.77 13.84
C ASN A 54 -13.37 18.29 12.41
N GLY A 55 -14.36 18.24 11.52
CA GLY A 55 -14.22 17.64 10.19
C GLY A 55 -13.17 18.28 9.27
N ASN A 56 -12.87 19.58 9.43
CA ASN A 56 -11.81 20.23 8.65
C ASN A 56 -10.41 19.80 9.12
N ASP A 57 -10.20 19.67 10.44
CA ASP A 57 -8.93 19.22 11.00
C ASP A 57 -8.66 17.76 10.61
N LEU A 58 -9.71 16.92 10.60
CA LEU A 58 -9.63 15.52 10.18
C LEU A 58 -9.16 15.36 8.74
N LYS A 59 -9.73 16.12 7.80
CA LYS A 59 -9.33 16.07 6.37
C LYS A 59 -7.88 16.46 6.16
N SER A 60 -7.40 17.48 6.86
CA SER A 60 -5.99 17.89 6.80
C SER A 60 -5.05 16.84 7.38
N LEU A 61 -5.50 16.04 8.35
CA LEU A 61 -4.74 14.90 8.89
C LEU A 61 -4.72 13.72 7.92
N GLU A 62 -5.85 13.38 7.31
CA GLU A 62 -5.97 12.34 6.28
C GLU A 62 -5.03 12.61 5.10
N GLU A 63 -5.06 13.84 4.59
CA GLU A 63 -4.18 14.30 3.52
C GLU A 63 -2.70 14.14 3.91
N ARG A 64 -2.33 14.57 5.13
CA ARG A 64 -0.96 14.46 5.64
C ARG A 64 -0.48 13.01 5.74
N GLU A 65 -1.31 12.10 6.24
CA GLU A 65 -1.00 10.67 6.30
C GLU A 65 -0.84 10.08 4.88
N GLY A 66 -1.69 10.53 3.95
CA GLY A 66 -1.62 10.13 2.54
C GLY A 66 -0.28 10.49 1.88
N TYR A 67 0.20 11.71 2.11
CA TYR A 67 1.53 12.15 1.68
C TYR A 67 2.65 11.43 2.41
N ALA A 68 2.53 11.18 3.72
CA ALA A 68 3.55 10.48 4.49
C ALA A 68 3.78 9.04 3.95
N VAL A 69 2.71 8.34 3.54
CA VAL A 69 2.82 7.03 2.89
C VAL A 69 3.47 7.12 1.50
N GLN A 70 3.11 8.14 0.72
CA GLN A 70 3.70 8.40 -0.60
C GLN A 70 5.23 8.57 -0.50
N ASP A 71 5.70 9.43 0.41
CA ASP A 71 7.11 9.71 0.65
C ASP A 71 7.87 8.48 1.18
N ALA A 72 7.25 7.71 2.08
CA ALA A 72 7.83 6.49 2.60
C ALA A 72 7.98 5.41 1.51
N LEU A 73 7.03 5.33 0.57
CA LEU A 73 7.12 4.42 -0.58
C LEU A 73 8.21 4.85 -1.56
N GLU A 74 8.30 6.14 -1.91
CA GLU A 74 9.40 6.65 -2.74
C GLU A 74 10.75 6.34 -2.11
N THR A 75 10.90 6.60 -0.81
CA THR A 75 12.12 6.29 -0.06
C THR A 75 12.45 4.80 -0.16
N TYR A 76 11.45 3.93 0.03
CA TYR A 76 11.63 2.49 -0.06
C TYR A 76 12.07 2.05 -1.46
N PHE A 77 11.40 2.53 -2.52
CA PHE A 77 11.72 2.18 -3.90
C PHE A 77 13.06 2.77 -4.36
N GLY A 78 13.39 3.99 -3.94
CA GLY A 78 14.65 4.66 -4.22
C GLY A 78 15.85 3.97 -3.58
N ARG A 79 15.69 3.38 -2.38
CA ARG A 79 16.71 2.50 -1.76
C ARG A 79 16.98 1.24 -2.59
N GLY A 80 16.02 0.80 -3.42
CA GLY A 80 16.17 -0.31 -4.37
C GLY A 80 17.41 -0.17 -5.25
N LYS A 81 17.78 1.04 -5.70
CA LYS A 81 18.99 1.25 -6.51
C LYS A 81 20.29 0.74 -5.85
N ARG A 82 20.34 0.57 -4.52
CA ARG A 82 21.50 0.03 -3.78
C ARG A 82 21.34 -1.43 -3.31
N ARG A 83 20.15 -2.03 -3.32
CA ARG A 83 19.89 -3.38 -2.73
C ARG A 83 18.92 -4.30 -3.51
N LYS A 84 18.11 -3.79 -4.44
CA LYS A 84 17.13 -4.53 -5.26
C LYS A 84 16.86 -3.80 -6.59
N LYS A 85 17.22 -4.40 -7.73
CA LYS A 85 17.03 -3.73 -9.04
C LYS A 85 15.57 -3.87 -9.48
N PHE A 86 14.82 -2.77 -9.54
CA PHE A 86 13.51 -2.75 -10.19
C PHE A 86 13.66 -2.63 -11.73
N SER A 87 12.68 -3.12 -12.49
CA SER A 87 12.58 -2.93 -13.96
C SER A 87 12.14 -1.54 -14.38
N VAL A 88 11.57 -0.78 -13.44
CA VAL A 88 11.12 0.60 -13.62
C VAL A 88 11.83 1.54 -12.65
N ASP A 89 11.93 2.80 -13.04
CA ASP A 89 12.18 3.93 -12.16
C ASP A 89 10.87 4.43 -11.54
N PHE A 90 10.99 5.21 -10.47
CA PHE A 90 9.87 5.86 -9.81
C PHE A 90 10.04 7.36 -9.92
N GLN A 91 8.99 8.06 -10.35
CA GLN A 91 8.96 9.51 -10.40
C GLN A 91 9.12 10.08 -8.98
N ASN A 92 9.88 11.16 -8.85
CA ASN A 92 10.04 11.84 -7.58
C ASN A 92 8.70 12.43 -7.10
N THR A 93 8.35 12.21 -5.83
CA THR A 93 7.04 12.59 -5.27
C THR A 93 6.81 14.09 -5.28
N LYS A 94 7.86 14.91 -5.05
CA LYS A 94 7.74 16.37 -5.15
C LYS A 94 7.40 16.81 -6.57
N ASN A 95 7.99 16.17 -7.57
CA ASN A 95 7.64 16.42 -8.97
C ASN A 95 6.21 15.95 -9.27
N THR A 96 5.82 14.76 -8.83
CA THR A 96 4.44 14.24 -8.98
C THR A 96 3.44 15.23 -8.41
N ASN A 97 3.64 15.67 -7.16
CA ASN A 97 2.73 16.57 -6.47
C ASN A 97 2.71 17.97 -7.11
N ALA A 98 3.85 18.46 -7.62
CA ALA A 98 3.91 19.71 -8.35
C ALA A 98 3.14 19.65 -9.68
N ILE A 99 3.27 18.56 -10.45
CA ILE A 99 2.56 18.38 -11.73
C ILE A 99 1.05 18.26 -11.51
N LEU A 100 0.62 17.50 -10.48
CA LEU A 100 -0.78 17.41 -10.07
C LEU A 100 -1.33 18.79 -9.74
N ALA A 101 -0.63 19.56 -8.89
CA ALA A 101 -1.06 20.90 -8.48
C ALA A 101 -1.13 21.87 -9.67
N GLN A 102 -0.15 21.85 -10.57
CA GLN A 102 -0.15 22.66 -11.81
C GLN A 102 -1.34 22.33 -12.73
N SER A 103 -1.83 21.09 -12.65
CA SER A 103 -3.00 20.60 -13.40
C SER A 103 -4.32 20.78 -12.64
N ASN A 104 -4.32 21.51 -11.52
CA ASN A 104 -5.48 21.68 -10.62
C ASN A 104 -6.04 20.35 -10.07
N ILE A 105 -5.17 19.34 -9.97
CA ILE A 105 -5.46 18.07 -9.31
C ILE A 105 -4.96 18.17 -7.88
N THR A 106 -5.90 18.01 -6.95
CA THR A 106 -5.73 18.15 -5.50
C THR A 106 -6.08 16.84 -4.83
N TYR A 107 -5.70 16.68 -3.56
CA TYR A 107 -6.08 15.51 -2.78
C TYR A 107 -7.60 15.26 -2.77
N ALA A 108 -8.40 16.33 -2.79
CA ALA A 108 -9.86 16.27 -2.70
C ALA A 108 -10.58 15.90 -4.01
N ASN A 109 -9.89 15.94 -5.16
CA ASN A 109 -10.51 15.65 -6.46
C ASN A 109 -9.73 14.64 -7.32
N ILE A 110 -8.59 14.13 -6.86
CA ILE A 110 -7.75 13.20 -7.62
C ILE A 110 -8.48 11.90 -7.96
N ASP A 111 -9.46 11.48 -7.16
CA ASP A 111 -10.33 10.33 -7.38
C ASP A 111 -11.32 10.51 -8.54
N THR A 112 -11.56 11.74 -8.99
CA THR A 112 -12.41 12.04 -10.15
C THR A 112 -11.72 11.76 -11.49
N TYR A 113 -10.40 11.54 -11.47
CA TYR A 113 -9.59 11.24 -12.66
C TYR A 113 -9.36 9.74 -12.79
N THR A 114 -9.42 9.25 -14.04
CA THR A 114 -9.03 7.87 -14.33
C THR A 114 -7.52 7.69 -14.22
N ILE A 115 -7.07 6.46 -13.99
CA ILE A 115 -5.63 6.13 -14.01
C ILE A 115 -4.97 6.57 -15.31
N LYS A 116 -5.65 6.39 -16.44
CA LYS A 116 -5.15 6.82 -17.74
C LYS A 116 -4.90 8.33 -17.80
N GLN A 117 -5.88 9.13 -17.38
CA GLN A 117 -5.73 10.59 -17.32
C GLN A 117 -4.62 11.02 -16.37
N LEU A 118 -4.51 10.37 -15.19
CA LEU A 118 -3.45 10.66 -14.24
C LEU A 118 -2.06 10.32 -14.82
N SER A 119 -1.93 9.18 -15.49
CA SER A 119 -0.70 8.79 -16.18
C SER A 119 -0.30 9.75 -17.29
N GLU A 120 -1.26 10.21 -18.10
CA GLU A 120 -1.04 11.21 -19.16
C GLU A 120 -0.58 12.55 -18.57
N VAL A 121 -1.24 13.03 -17.51
CA VAL A 121 -0.87 14.28 -16.82
C VAL A 121 0.53 14.19 -16.21
N LEU A 122 0.85 13.04 -15.61
CA LEU A 122 2.12 12.82 -14.91
C LEU A 122 3.27 12.40 -15.84
N ASP A 123 2.99 12.12 -17.11
CA ASP A 123 3.94 11.59 -18.09
C ASP A 123 4.64 10.30 -17.59
N VAL A 124 3.83 9.30 -17.21
CA VAL A 124 4.32 8.00 -16.69
C VAL A 124 3.57 6.80 -17.24
N ASP A 125 4.25 5.65 -17.25
CA ASP A 125 3.71 4.40 -17.79
C ASP A 125 2.71 3.72 -16.84
N GLY A 126 2.67 4.14 -15.58
CA GLY A 126 1.70 3.60 -14.63
C GLY A 126 1.71 4.30 -13.28
N ILE A 127 0.69 3.98 -12.48
CA ILE A 127 0.42 4.64 -11.20
C ILE A 127 0.49 3.62 -10.07
N VAL A 128 1.29 3.94 -9.06
CA VAL A 128 1.21 3.37 -7.72
C VAL A 128 0.24 4.21 -6.90
N SER A 129 -0.83 3.60 -6.43
CA SER A 129 -1.87 4.24 -5.62
C SER A 129 -2.33 3.32 -4.51
N GLY A 130 -3.20 3.80 -3.63
CA GLY A 130 -3.70 2.97 -2.56
C GLY A 130 -4.63 3.66 -1.60
N ASN A 131 -5.14 2.84 -0.68
CA ASN A 131 -6.04 3.27 0.38
C ASN A 131 -5.39 2.95 1.73
N LEU A 132 -5.66 3.81 2.70
CA LEU A 132 -5.16 3.73 4.06
C LEU A 132 -6.33 4.00 5.02
N ASP A 133 -6.80 2.97 5.70
CA ASP A 133 -7.75 3.12 6.80
C ASP A 133 -6.95 3.06 8.10
N LEU A 134 -7.08 4.07 8.96
CA LEU A 134 -6.34 4.13 10.23
C LEU A 134 -7.23 4.60 11.38
N ASN A 135 -6.93 4.12 12.59
CA ASN A 135 -7.52 4.62 13.84
C ASN A 135 -6.50 5.36 14.73
N ILE A 136 -5.31 5.65 14.19
CA ILE A 136 -4.22 6.40 14.82
C ILE A 136 -3.53 7.30 13.79
N LEU A 137 -2.84 8.34 14.25
CA LEU A 137 -1.94 9.16 13.43
C LEU A 137 -0.58 8.47 13.31
N LEU A 138 -0.40 7.68 12.25
CA LEU A 138 0.81 6.87 12.07
C LEU A 138 2.05 7.72 11.80
N SER A 139 1.88 8.87 11.12
CA SER A 139 2.96 9.80 10.80
C SER A 139 3.57 10.47 12.04
N GLU A 140 2.77 10.64 13.11
CA GLU A 140 3.21 11.16 14.40
C GLU A 140 3.84 10.07 15.30
N GLY A 141 3.76 8.82 14.87
CA GLY A 141 4.26 7.64 15.59
C GLY A 141 3.20 7.00 16.49
N ILE A 142 3.42 5.74 16.86
CA ILE A 142 2.47 5.00 17.70
C ILE A 142 2.50 5.57 19.13
N PRO A 143 1.36 6.05 19.67
CA PRO A 143 1.27 6.58 21.02
C PRO A 143 1.62 5.55 22.09
N SER A 144 2.35 5.95 23.13
CA SER A 144 2.75 5.10 24.26
C SER A 144 1.61 4.80 25.25
N ASN A 145 0.48 5.50 25.14
CA ASN A 145 -0.69 5.45 26.02
C ASN A 145 -1.78 4.46 25.57
N PHE A 146 -1.58 3.70 24.48
CA PHE A 146 -2.37 2.48 24.25
C PHE A 146 -2.06 1.50 25.38
N SER A 147 -3.04 1.32 26.27
CA SER A 147 -2.87 0.71 27.59
C SER A 147 -2.14 -0.63 27.55
N PHE A 148 -1.28 -0.86 28.55
CA PHE A 148 -0.66 -2.17 28.84
C PHE A 148 -1.71 -3.30 29.01
N ILE A 149 -2.98 -2.93 29.23
CA ILE A 149 -4.13 -3.85 29.30
C ILE A 149 -4.55 -4.33 27.88
N ASP A 150 -4.58 -3.44 26.88
CA ASP A 150 -4.80 -3.83 25.47
C ASP A 150 -3.60 -4.61 24.91
N TYR A 151 -2.40 -4.35 25.45
CA TYR A 151 -1.17 -5.09 25.13
C TYR A 151 -1.23 -6.57 25.50
N ILE A 152 -1.94 -6.91 26.59
CA ILE A 152 -2.10 -8.27 27.12
C ILE A 152 -3.37 -8.96 26.55
N LEU A 153 -4.42 -8.20 26.21
CA LEU A 153 -5.74 -8.75 25.89
C LEU A 153 -6.09 -8.88 24.38
N GLY A 154 -5.42 -8.21 23.42
CA GLY A 154 -5.85 -8.33 22.01
C GLY A 154 -4.92 -7.78 20.91
N ASP A 155 -5.16 -8.22 19.68
CA ASP A 155 -4.54 -7.73 18.45
C ASP A 155 -4.81 -6.22 18.28
N ALA A 156 -3.82 -5.39 18.63
CA ALA A 156 -3.85 -3.95 18.36
C ALA A 156 -3.85 -3.74 16.84
N ASN A 157 -5.05 -3.74 16.25
CA ASN A 157 -5.32 -3.43 14.85
C ASN A 157 -5.42 -1.92 14.72
N TYR A 158 -4.45 -1.34 14.04
CA TYR A 158 -4.35 0.09 13.79
C TYR A 158 -5.01 0.51 12.48
N GLY A 159 -5.44 -0.46 11.67
CA GLY A 159 -6.08 -0.19 10.39
C GLY A 159 -5.62 -1.13 9.27
N ARG A 160 -5.76 -0.69 8.03
CA ARG A 160 -5.42 -1.46 6.83
C ARG A 160 -4.82 -0.56 5.77
N ILE A 161 -3.81 -1.07 5.08
CA ILE A 161 -3.21 -0.43 3.92
C ILE A 161 -3.37 -1.34 2.70
N GLY A 162 -3.77 -0.75 1.58
CA GLY A 162 -3.81 -1.39 0.28
C GLY A 162 -2.95 -0.61 -0.71
N ILE A 163 -1.97 -1.26 -1.33
CA ILE A 163 -1.18 -0.71 -2.44
C ILE A 163 -1.64 -1.36 -3.73
N LYS A 164 -1.76 -0.57 -4.78
CA LYS A 164 -2.12 -0.98 -6.13
C LYS A 164 -1.09 -0.42 -7.11
N VAL A 165 -0.82 -1.18 -8.16
CA VAL A 165 -0.15 -0.69 -9.36
C VAL A 165 -1.09 -0.88 -10.53
N SER A 166 -1.31 0.19 -11.28
CA SER A 166 -2.18 0.20 -12.45
C SER A 166 -1.38 0.64 -13.67
N ASP A 167 -1.70 0.03 -14.81
CA ASP A 167 -1.17 0.39 -16.11
C ASP A 167 -1.70 1.76 -16.55
N GLY A 168 -0.82 2.62 -17.05
CA GLY A 168 -1.14 3.97 -17.48
C GLY A 168 -1.88 4.02 -18.81
N GLU A 169 -1.58 3.12 -19.75
CA GLU A 169 -2.20 3.17 -21.08
C GLU A 169 -3.66 2.70 -21.04
N THR A 170 -3.92 1.59 -20.35
CA THR A 170 -5.25 0.96 -20.30
C THR A 170 -6.01 1.23 -19.00
N GLY A 171 -5.36 1.77 -17.97
CA GLY A 171 -5.95 1.97 -16.65
C GLY A 171 -6.19 0.69 -15.85
N LYS A 172 -5.73 -0.47 -16.33
CA LYS A 172 -6.01 -1.78 -15.72
C LYS A 172 -5.16 -2.01 -14.47
N LEU A 173 -5.76 -2.63 -13.47
CA LEU A 173 -5.05 -3.08 -12.27
C LEU A 173 -4.06 -4.21 -12.62
N LEU A 174 -2.77 -3.95 -12.43
CA LEU A 174 -1.69 -4.89 -12.69
C LEU A 174 -1.35 -5.71 -11.45
N TRP A 175 -1.33 -5.07 -10.28
CA TRP A 175 -0.96 -5.70 -9.02
C TRP A 175 -1.61 -5.01 -7.84
N LYS A 176 -1.95 -5.76 -6.81
CA LYS A 176 -2.50 -5.23 -5.56
C LYS A 176 -1.98 -6.03 -4.38
N TYR A 177 -1.65 -5.33 -3.30
CA TYR A 177 -1.31 -5.92 -2.02
C TYR A 177 -2.09 -5.24 -0.89
N GLU A 178 -2.70 -6.04 -0.01
CA GLU A 178 -3.38 -5.55 1.17
C GLU A 178 -2.76 -6.13 2.43
N LYS A 179 -2.68 -5.31 3.48
CA LYS A 179 -2.15 -5.73 4.76
C LYS A 179 -2.80 -4.98 5.91
N GLU A 180 -3.13 -5.71 6.96
CA GLU A 180 -3.54 -5.13 8.24
C GLU A 180 -2.34 -4.51 8.95
N ILE A 181 -2.56 -3.30 9.47
CA ILE A 181 -1.59 -2.54 10.24
C ILE A 181 -1.81 -2.92 11.69
N ASN A 182 -0.76 -3.40 12.33
CA ASN A 182 -0.78 -3.78 13.73
C ASN A 182 0.53 -3.40 14.41
N LYS A 183 0.64 -3.64 15.72
CA LYS A 183 1.85 -3.39 16.52
C LYS A 183 3.14 -4.01 15.97
N LYS A 184 3.07 -5.09 15.19
CA LYS A 184 4.24 -5.74 14.57
C LYS A 184 4.64 -5.12 13.23
N SER A 185 3.87 -4.14 12.75
CA SER A 185 4.04 -3.57 11.41
C SER A 185 5.09 -2.47 11.37
N GLY A 186 5.33 -1.73 12.46
CA GLY A 186 6.34 -0.66 12.55
C GLY A 186 6.01 0.29 13.69
N ARG A 187 6.87 1.27 14.00
CA ARG A 187 6.59 2.32 15.01
C ARG A 187 6.08 3.63 14.42
N ASN A 188 6.24 3.82 13.11
CA ASN A 188 5.84 5.00 12.33
C ASN A 188 5.58 4.58 10.87
N THR A 189 5.19 5.54 10.02
CA THR A 189 4.88 5.31 8.60
C THR A 189 6.03 4.67 7.83
N THR A 190 7.26 5.14 8.01
CA THR A 190 8.44 4.58 7.32
C THR A 190 8.68 3.12 7.69
N ASP A 191 8.63 2.78 8.98
CA ASP A 191 8.79 1.41 9.46
C ASP A 191 7.68 0.49 8.94
N LEU A 192 6.43 0.98 8.91
CA LEU A 192 5.29 0.27 8.34
C LEU A 192 5.56 -0.09 6.88
N ILE A 193 5.88 0.92 6.06
CA ILE A 193 6.13 0.73 4.63
C ILE A 193 7.31 -0.21 4.43
N GLU A 194 8.41 -0.05 5.18
CA GLU A 194 9.57 -0.94 5.05
C GLU A 194 9.24 -2.40 5.40
N SER A 195 8.56 -2.65 6.52
CA SER A 195 8.13 -3.99 6.96
C SER A 195 7.12 -4.63 6.00
N MET A 196 6.18 -3.83 5.50
CA MET A 196 5.18 -4.25 4.54
C MET A 196 5.82 -4.59 3.19
N MET A 197 6.59 -3.65 2.64
CA MET A 197 7.19 -3.78 1.33
C MET A 197 8.32 -4.80 1.30
N LYS A 198 9.03 -5.07 2.41
CA LYS A 198 9.99 -6.20 2.49
C LYS A 198 9.32 -7.55 2.24
N LYS A 199 8.06 -7.71 2.64
CA LYS A 199 7.27 -8.92 2.38
C LYS A 199 6.63 -8.87 1.00
N ALA A 200 6.12 -7.70 0.60
CA ALA A 200 5.44 -7.50 -0.68
C ALA A 200 6.39 -7.57 -1.89
N THR A 201 7.61 -6.99 -1.79
CA THR A 201 8.57 -6.94 -2.91
C THR A 201 9.05 -8.28 -3.39
N ARG A 202 9.10 -9.31 -2.53
CA ARG A 202 9.38 -10.68 -2.96
C ARG A 202 8.40 -11.18 -4.04
N LYS A 203 7.26 -10.52 -4.17
CA LYS A 203 6.19 -10.80 -5.13
C LYS A 203 5.76 -9.52 -5.87
N PHE A 204 6.56 -8.47 -5.80
CA PHE A 204 6.31 -7.24 -6.55
C PHE A 204 6.80 -7.48 -7.97
N PRO A 205 5.94 -7.31 -8.97
CA PRO A 205 6.21 -7.88 -10.28
C PRO A 205 7.26 -7.10 -11.09
N TYR A 206 7.69 -5.93 -10.60
CA TYR A 206 8.81 -5.17 -11.15
C TYR A 206 10.16 -5.46 -10.47
N ASP A 207 10.24 -6.40 -9.51
CA ASP A 207 11.53 -6.80 -8.91
C ASP A 207 12.30 -7.74 -9.88
N LYS A 208 13.50 -7.35 -10.33
CA LYS A 208 14.29 -8.14 -11.32
C LYS A 208 14.89 -9.42 -10.75
N GLU A 209 14.95 -9.56 -9.43
CA GLU A 209 15.54 -10.71 -8.75
C GLU A 209 14.49 -11.74 -8.30
N ARG A 210 13.30 -11.70 -8.92
CA ARG A 210 12.19 -12.61 -8.65
C ARG A 210 12.47 -14.04 -9.12
#